data_AF-A0A1H0QTI7-F1
#
_entry.id   AF-A0A1H0QTI7-F1
#
_cell.length_a   1.000
_cell.length_b   1.000
_cell.length_c   1.000
_cell.angle_alpha   90.00
_cell.angle_beta   90.00
_cell.angle_gamma   90.00
#
_symmetry.space_group_name_H-M   'P 1'
#
loop_
_entity.id
_entity.type
_entity.pdbx_description
1 polymer ?
#
loop_
_entity_poly.entity_id
_entity_poly.type
_entity_poly.pdbx_seq_one_letter_code
_entity_poly.pdbx_strand_id
1 'polypeptide(L)' 'MYIILLEVTALLAVIILPLLVVRKKFRKRSKPVYKIDTNTEYARYAINEDGFLEEINVSNLSKHRH' A
#
# COMPACT_ATOMS: atom_id res chain seq x y z
N MET A 1 23.69 41.41 22.65
CA MET A 1 22.51 41.34 21.76
C MET A 1 22.68 40.28 20.68
N TYR A 2 23.75 40.32 19.86
CA TYR A 2 24.01 39.30 18.82
C TYR A 2 24.22 37.89 19.36
N ILE A 3 24.94 37.71 20.46
CA ILE A 3 25.20 36.38 21.06
C ILE A 3 23.89 35.74 21.53
N ILE A 4 23.01 36.51 22.18
CA ILE A 4 21.69 36.06 22.64
C ILE A 4 20.81 35.65 21.45
N LEU A 5 20.86 36.41 20.35
CA LEU A 5 20.14 36.05 19.13
C LEU A 5 20.63 34.73 18.53
N LEU A 6 21.95 34.47 18.63
CA LEU A 6 22.59 33.24 18.14
C LEU A 6 22.23 32.03 19.02
N GLU A 7 22.17 32.20 20.34
CA GLU A 7 21.73 31.16 21.27
C GLU A 7 20.25 30.79 21.05
N VAL A 8 19.37 31.79 20.88
CA VAL A 8 17.94 31.55 20.64
C VAL A 8 17.70 30.84 19.30
N THR A 9 18.43 31.24 18.25
CA THR A 9 18.32 30.59 16.94
C THR A 9 18.89 29.18 16.94
N ALA A 10 19.99 28.92 17.66
CA ALA A 10 20.54 27.58 17.85
C ALA A 10 19.54 26.65 18.58
N LEU A 11 18.90 27.14 19.63
CA LEU A 11 17.88 26.41 20.38
C LEU A 11 16.67 26.03 19.50
N LEU A 12 16.20 26.97 18.68
CA LEU A 12 15.12 26.71 17.72
C LEU A 12 15.53 25.69 16.65
N ALA A 13 16.76 25.77 16.14
CA ALA A 13 17.26 24.83 15.15
C ALA A 13 17.31 23.39 15.68
N VAL A 14 17.71 23.18 16.94
CA VAL A 14 17.73 21.84 17.58
C VAL A 14 16.34 21.21 17.63
N ILE A 15 15.28 22.01 17.80
CA ILE A 15 13.89 21.52 17.84
C ILE A 15 13.34 21.27 16.44
N ILE A 16 13.63 22.16 15.47
CA ILE A 16 13.04 22.12 14.13
C ILE A 16 13.73 21.08 13.22
N LEU A 17 15.04 20.90 13.35
CA LEU A 17 15.84 20.00 12.52
C LEU A 17 15.34 18.54 12.52
N PRO A 18 15.06 17.88 13.67
CA PRO A 18 14.55 16.52 13.68
C PRO A 18 13.17 16.40 13.04
N LEU A 19 12.29 17.40 13.17
CA LEU A 19 10.96 17.41 12.56
C LEU A 19 11.04 17.42 11.02
N LEU A 20 12.00 18.15 10.45
CA LEU A 20 12.23 18.17 9.00
C LEU A 20 12.77 16.83 8.47
N VAL A 21 13.67 16.18 9.21
CA VAL A 21 14.23 14.85 8.83
C VAL A 21 13.14 13.77 8.88
N VAL A 22 12.29 13.79 9.90
CA VAL A 22 11.17 12.85 10.06
C VAL A 22 10.15 13.00 8.92
N ARG A 23 9.83 14.24 8.50
CA ARG A 23 8.90 14.49 7.38
C ARG A 23 9.38 13.88 6.05
N LYS A 24 10.69 13.76 5.85
CA LYS A 24 11.27 13.16 4.63
C LYS A 24 11.08 11.64 4.57
N LYS A 25 11.02 10.93 5.71
CA LYS A 25 10.87 9.47 5.75
C LYS A 25 9.47 8.98 5.41
N PHE A 26 8.43 9.78 5.68
CA PHE A 26 7.04 9.35 5.47
C PHE A 26 6.54 9.41 4.01
N ARG A 27 7.28 10.04 3.09
CA ARG A 27 6.90 10.10 1.66
C ARG A 27 7.19 8.83 0.86
N LYS A 28 7.85 7.81 1.45
CA LYS A 28 8.19 6.55 0.79
C LYS A 28 7.43 5.33 1.31
N ARG A 29 6.17 5.49 1.76
CA ARG A 29 5.26 4.34 1.81
C ARG A 29 4.85 4.01 0.38
N SER A 30 5.66 3.20 -0.29
CA SER A 30 5.25 2.51 -1.51
C SER A 30 3.92 1.82 -1.20
N LYS A 31 2.86 2.22 -1.90
CA LYS A 31 1.59 1.50 -1.83
C LYS A 31 1.90 0.02 -2.08
N PRO A 32 1.40 -0.92 -1.26
CA PRO A 32 1.59 -2.33 -1.57
C PRO A 32 0.97 -2.57 -2.95
N VAL A 33 1.82 -2.81 -3.95
CA VAL A 33 1.37 -3.25 -5.27
C VAL A 33 1.03 -4.72 -5.08
N TYR A 34 -0.23 -5.00 -4.80
CA TYR A 34 -0.73 -6.38 -4.79
C TYR A 34 -0.56 -6.91 -6.20
N LYS A 35 0.28 -7.93 -6.36
CA LYS A 35 0.36 -8.70 -7.61
C LYS A 35 -0.90 -9.55 -7.66
N ILE A 36 -1.84 -9.17 -8.52
CA ILE A 36 -3.00 -10.00 -8.81
C ILE A 36 -2.47 -11.20 -9.58
N ASP A 37 -2.51 -12.38 -8.95
CA ASP A 37 -2.20 -13.62 -9.64
C ASP A 37 -3.36 -13.92 -10.59
N THR A 38 -3.07 -13.94 -11.88
CA THR A 38 -4.06 -14.26 -12.92
C THR A 38 -4.16 -15.76 -13.15
N ASN A 39 -3.31 -16.58 -12.51
CA ASN A 39 -3.40 -18.02 -12.62
C ASN A 39 -4.53 -18.56 -11.73
N THR A 40 -5.63 -18.96 -12.37
CA THR A 40 -6.81 -19.53 -11.71
C THR A 40 -6.88 -21.05 -11.85
N GLU A 41 -5.83 -21.72 -12.33
CA GLU A 41 -5.80 -23.18 -12.57
C GLU A 41 -6.14 -24.01 -11.31
N TYR A 42 -5.75 -23.52 -10.14
CA TYR A 42 -6.02 -24.17 -8.86
C TYR A 42 -7.18 -23.54 -8.07
N ALA A 43 -7.90 -22.57 -8.65
CA ALA A 43 -9.02 -21.94 -7.99
C ALA A 43 -10.18 -22.95 -7.86
N ARG A 44 -10.68 -23.12 -6.64
CA ARG A 44 -11.85 -23.96 -6.35
C ARG A 44 -13.14 -23.17 -6.19
N TYR A 45 -13.02 -21.87 -5.93
CA TYR A 45 -14.15 -20.98 -5.67
C TYR A 45 -14.01 -19.68 -6.44
N ALA A 46 -15.14 -19.12 -6.87
CA ALA A 46 -15.24 -17.82 -7.51
C ALA A 46 -16.42 -17.03 -6.93
N ILE A 47 -16.41 -15.71 -7.12
CA ILE A 47 -17.55 -14.86 -6.79
C ILE A 47 -18.47 -14.83 -8.01
N ASN A 48 -19.75 -15.16 -7.84
CA ASN A 48 -20.75 -15.12 -8.91
C ASN A 48 -21.31 -13.69 -9.14
N GLU A 49 -22.20 -13.53 -10.11
CA GLU A 49 -22.75 -12.20 -10.48
C GLU A 49 -23.53 -11.53 -9.33
N ASP A 50 -24.07 -12.33 -8.42
CA ASP A 50 -24.81 -11.88 -7.24
C ASP A 50 -23.89 -11.55 -6.04
N GLY A 51 -22.56 -11.72 -6.20
CA GLY A 51 -21.57 -11.42 -5.18
C GLY A 51 -21.36 -12.53 -4.15
N PHE A 52 -21.85 -13.75 -4.39
CA PHE A 52 -21.68 -14.89 -3.51
C PHE A 52 -20.51 -15.78 -3.92
N LEU A 53 -19.86 -16.38 -2.92
CA LEU A 53 -18.77 -17.33 -3.14
C LEU A 53 -19.34 -18.71 -3.51
N GLU A 54 -19.02 -19.17 -4.71
CA GLU A 54 -19.53 -20.40 -5.31
C GLU A 54 -18.37 -21.30 -5.76
N GLU A 55 -18.56 -22.62 -5.68
CA GLU A 55 -17.57 -23.59 -6.16
C GLU A 55 -17.51 -23.60 -7.69
N ILE A 56 -16.30 -23.52 -8.26
CA ILE A 56 -16.12 -23.53 -9.71
C ILE A 56 -16.46 -24.92 -10.23
N ASN A 57 -17.64 -25.07 -10.79
CA ASN A 57 -18.08 -26.33 -11.36
C ASN A 57 -17.39 -26.56 -12.72
N VAL A 58 -16.27 -27.29 -12.69
CA VAL A 58 -15.45 -27.64 -13.88
C VAL A 58 -16.24 -28.43 -14.93
N SER A 59 -17.32 -29.12 -14.55
CA SER A 59 -18.12 -29.93 -15.48
C SER A 59 -18.85 -29.09 -16.54
N ASN A 60 -19.26 -27.86 -16.22
CA ASN A 60 -20.00 -26.97 -17.13
C ASN A 60 -19.09 -26.12 -18.04
N LEU A 61 -17.78 -26.03 -17.75
CA LEU A 61 -16.81 -25.25 -18.53
C LEU A 61 -16.40 -25.91 -19.86
N SER A 62 -16.66 -27.21 -20.03
CA SER A 62 -16.34 -27.96 -21.25
C SER A 62 -17.27 -27.64 -22.45
N LYS A 63 -18.39 -26.95 -22.21
CA LYS A 63 -19.41 -26.69 -23.25
C LYS A 63 -19.15 -25.46 -24.12
N HIS A 64 -18.16 -24.63 -23.79
CA HIS A 64 -17.90 -23.36 -24.50
C HIS A 64 -16.65 -23.40 -25.39
N ARG A 65 -16.11 -24.60 -25.65
CA ARG A 65 -14.91 -24.82 -26.47
C ARG A 65 -15.23 -25.49 -27.80
N HIS A 66 -16.36 -25.13 -28.41
CA HIS A 66 -16.77 -25.65 -29.71
C HIS A 66 -17.27 -24.55 -30.64
#